data_AF-A0A0N0K9L7-F1
#
_entry.id   AF-A0A0N0K9L7-F1
#
_cell.length_a   1.000
_cell.length_b   1.000
_cell.length_c   1.000
_cell.angle_alpha   90.00
_cell.angle_beta   90.00
_cell.angle_gamma   90.00
#
_symmetry.space_group_name_H-M   'P 1'
#
loop_
_entity.id
_entity.type
_entity.pdbx_description
1 polymer ?
#
loop_
_entity_poly.entity_id
_entity_poly.type
_entity_poly.pdbx_seq_one_letter_code
_entity_poly.pdbx_strand_id
1 'polypeptide(L)'
;MKKFGLGVAALMLAAQPFVAGIAMAQAAPAGDAQAGAATATADDANKEICKGEKPTGTRLAKKKVCRTKAEWDEFYRLQRAETEQMQRNDMAIKTPKG
;
A
#
# COMPACT_ATOMS: atom_id res chain seq x y z
N MET A 1 -1.02 -4.91 28.24
CA MET A 1 -0.36 -5.70 29.31
C MET A 1 -0.45 -7.17 28.94
N LYS A 2 0.70 -7.87 28.91
CA LYS A 2 0.85 -9.33 29.13
C LYS A 2 0.10 -10.25 28.12
N LYS A 3 0.70 -11.09 27.28
CA LYS A 3 1.96 -11.87 27.38
C LYS A 3 2.41 -12.32 25.98
N PHE A 4 3.69 -12.16 25.73
CA PHE A 4 4.49 -12.89 24.76
C PHE A 4 4.49 -14.40 25.08
N GLY A 5 4.60 -15.21 24.04
CA GLY A 5 5.78 -16.05 23.92
C GLY A 5 5.64 -17.57 24.01
N LEU A 6 6.39 -18.19 23.10
CA LEU A 6 7.14 -19.45 23.19
C LEU A 6 6.47 -20.79 22.86
N GLY A 7 7.15 -21.50 21.96
CA GLY A 7 7.04 -22.95 21.70
C GLY A 7 7.47 -23.27 20.27
N VAL A 8 8.73 -23.04 19.87
CA VAL A 8 9.86 -24.01 19.86
C VAL A 8 9.59 -25.24 18.99
N ALA A 9 10.32 -25.35 17.87
CA ALA A 9 10.93 -26.55 17.26
C ALA A 9 11.13 -26.25 15.76
N ALA A 10 12.23 -25.62 15.33
CA ALA A 10 13.54 -26.24 15.20
C ALA A 10 13.46 -27.69 14.69
N LEU A 11 13.16 -27.86 13.40
CA LEU A 11 13.54 -29.07 12.66
C LEU A 11 14.63 -28.68 11.66
N MET A 12 15.87 -28.64 12.17
CA MET A 12 17.09 -28.69 11.36
C MET A 12 17.16 -30.08 10.73
N LEU A 13 17.02 -30.17 9.40
CA LEU A 13 17.34 -31.37 8.65
C LEU A 13 18.46 -31.05 7.65
N ALA A 14 19.63 -31.61 7.96
CA ALA A 14 20.81 -31.94 7.16
C ALA A 14 20.87 -31.47 5.69
N ALA A 15 22.00 -30.86 5.30
CA ALA A 15 23.00 -31.48 4.42
C ALA A 15 24.00 -30.44 3.85
N GLN A 16 25.26 -30.57 4.30
CA GLN A 16 26.54 -30.33 3.59
C GLN A 16 26.89 -28.93 3.03
N PRO A 17 28.06 -28.36 3.41
CA PRO A 17 28.66 -27.22 2.72
C PRO A 17 29.52 -27.72 1.54
N PHE A 18 29.08 -27.47 0.31
CA PHE A 18 29.94 -27.59 -0.87
C PHE A 18 30.61 -26.22 -1.11
N VAL A 19 31.76 -26.00 -0.46
CA VAL A 19 32.65 -24.88 -0.80
C VAL A 19 33.43 -25.28 -2.04
N ALA A 20 32.90 -24.90 -3.21
CA ALA A 20 33.66 -24.83 -4.45
C ALA A 20 33.99 -23.37 -4.71
N GLY A 21 35.28 -23.04 -4.53
CA GLY A 21 35.81 -21.70 -4.75
C GLY A 21 35.62 -21.28 -6.20
N ILE A 22 34.93 -20.16 -6.38
CA ILE A 22 34.96 -19.38 -7.61
C ILE A 22 35.79 -18.15 -7.29
N ALA A 23 37.03 -18.13 -7.77
CA ALA A 23 37.81 -16.92 -7.89
C ALA A 23 37.10 -16.02 -8.92
N MET A 24 36.22 -15.14 -8.46
CA MET A 24 35.64 -14.11 -9.31
C MET A 24 36.46 -12.83 -9.17
N ALA A 25 36.88 -12.36 -10.34
CA ALA A 25 37.64 -11.15 -10.56
C ALA A 25 37.04 -9.98 -9.79
N GLN A 26 37.94 -9.26 -9.13
CA GLN A 26 37.75 -7.94 -8.55
C GLN A 26 37.29 -6.98 -9.67
N ALA A 27 35.97 -6.84 -9.84
CA ALA A 27 35.38 -5.74 -10.55
C ALA A 27 35.51 -4.50 -9.65
N ALA A 28 36.20 -3.49 -10.16
CA ALA A 28 36.28 -2.18 -9.54
C ALA A 28 34.87 -1.65 -9.23
N PRO A 29 34.62 -1.04 -8.06
CA PRO A 29 33.38 -0.32 -7.85
C PRO A 29 33.39 0.92 -8.77
N ALA A 30 32.82 0.78 -9.96
CA ALA A 30 32.30 1.91 -10.71
C ALA A 30 31.20 2.52 -9.83
N GLY A 31 31.42 3.77 -9.39
CA GLY A 31 30.58 4.42 -8.40
C GLY A 31 29.10 4.36 -8.75
N ASP A 32 28.32 3.76 -7.86
CA ASP A 32 26.87 3.92 -7.79
C ASP A 32 26.55 5.35 -7.34
N ALA A 33 26.67 6.29 -8.28
CA ALA A 33 25.97 7.57 -8.22
C ALA A 33 24.49 7.34 -8.59
N GLN A 34 23.78 6.50 -7.82
CA GLN A 34 22.33 6.41 -7.89
C GLN A 34 21.69 5.98 -6.57
N ALA A 35 22.24 6.42 -5.45
CA ALA A 35 21.57 6.34 -4.14
C ALA A 35 20.81 7.65 -3.87
N GLY A 36 19.68 7.86 -4.55
CA GLY A 36 18.90 9.10 -4.35
C GLY A 36 17.40 9.04 -4.62
N ALA A 37 16.86 7.94 -5.17
CA ALA A 37 15.47 7.93 -5.65
C ALA A 37 14.55 6.89 -5.00
N ALA A 38 15.04 6.08 -4.05
CA ALA A 38 14.25 4.96 -3.50
C ALA A 38 13.60 5.22 -2.13
N THR A 39 13.88 6.35 -1.47
CA THR A 39 13.44 6.60 -0.09
C THR A 39 12.31 7.61 0.07
N ALA A 40 11.95 8.38 -0.97
CA ALA A 40 10.90 9.41 -0.88
C ALA A 40 9.47 8.84 -0.80
N THR A 41 9.23 7.61 -1.24
CA THR A 41 7.88 7.05 -1.40
C THR A 41 7.23 6.61 -0.09
N ALA A 42 8.03 6.23 0.92
CA ALA A 42 7.52 5.75 2.20
C ALA A 42 7.15 6.90 3.17
N ASP A 43 7.87 8.02 3.10
CA ASP A 43 7.61 9.18 3.96
C ASP A 43 6.34 9.92 3.51
N ASP A 44 6.17 10.10 2.19
CA ASP A 44 5.03 10.79 1.60
C ASP A 44 3.67 10.10 1.87
N ALA A 45 3.66 8.78 2.06
CA ALA A 45 2.44 8.01 2.33
C ALA A 45 1.80 8.36 3.68
N ASN A 46 2.63 8.71 4.68
CA ASN A 46 2.19 9.04 6.04
C ASN A 46 1.88 10.53 6.22
N LYS A 47 2.13 11.35 5.19
CA LYS A 47 1.86 12.79 5.25
C LYS A 47 0.38 13.06 5.46
N GLU A 48 0.06 13.81 6.51
CA GLU A 48 -1.31 14.26 6.78
C GLU A 48 -1.73 15.33 5.76
N ILE A 49 -2.95 15.17 5.23
CA ILE A 49 -3.57 16.06 4.25
C ILE A 49 -4.98 16.39 4.74
N CYS A 50 -5.22 17.66 5.05
CA CYS A 50 -6.54 18.17 5.42
C CYS A 50 -7.28 18.73 4.19
N LYS A 51 -8.46 18.18 3.89
CA LYS A 51 -9.35 18.65 2.81
C LYS A 51 -10.66 19.19 3.38
N GLY A 52 -11.20 20.22 2.75
CA GLY A 52 -12.52 20.76 3.09
C GLY A 52 -13.61 19.99 2.35
N GLU A 53 -14.46 19.28 3.07
CA GLU A 53 -15.64 18.63 2.50
C GLU A 53 -16.87 19.50 2.78
N LYS A 54 -17.58 19.87 1.71
CA LYS A 54 -18.89 20.53 1.80
C LYS A 54 -19.97 19.46 1.62
N PRO A 55 -20.80 19.15 2.63
CA PRO A 55 -21.89 18.22 2.44
C PRO A 55 -22.88 18.78 1.40
N THR A 56 -23.38 17.91 0.53
CA THR A 56 -24.40 18.28 -0.45
C THR A 56 -25.67 18.73 0.28
N GLY A 57 -26.29 19.83 -0.15
CA GLY A 57 -27.56 20.31 0.40
C GLY A 57 -27.44 21.29 1.59
N THR A 58 -26.24 21.55 2.13
CA THR A 58 -26.04 22.55 3.19
C THR A 58 -25.17 23.72 2.71
N ARG A 59 -25.65 24.95 2.94
CA ARG A 59 -24.96 26.18 2.52
C ARG A 59 -23.92 26.63 3.54
N LEU A 60 -24.09 26.25 4.82
CA LEU A 60 -23.30 26.75 5.95
C LEU A 60 -22.32 25.73 6.52
N ALA A 61 -22.60 24.42 6.42
CA ALA A 61 -21.70 23.44 7.00
C ALA A 61 -20.49 23.21 6.09
N LYS A 62 -19.30 23.46 6.63
CA LYS A 62 -18.02 23.06 6.04
C LYS A 62 -17.30 22.23 7.10
N LYS A 63 -16.95 20.99 6.78
CA LYS A 63 -16.13 20.15 7.64
C LYS A 63 -14.74 20.01 7.04
N LYS A 64 -13.70 20.09 7.88
CA LYS A 64 -12.35 19.72 7.47
C LYS A 64 -12.14 18.27 7.85
N VAL A 65 -11.61 17.49 6.91
CA VAL A 65 -11.27 16.10 7.14
C VAL A 65 -9.78 15.95 6.85
N CYS A 66 -9.04 15.54 7.87
CA CYS A 66 -7.61 15.28 7.79
C CYS A 66 -7.41 13.77 7.77
N ARG A 67 -6.63 13.30 6.80
CA ARG A 67 -6.22 11.89 6.65
C ARG A 67 -4.81 11.86 6.08
N THR A 68 -4.09 10.77 6.29
CA THR A 68 -2.82 10.52 5.61
C THR A 68 -3.02 10.37 4.09
N LYS A 69 -1.94 10.50 3.32
CA LYS A 69 -2.00 10.28 1.88
C LYS A 69 -2.48 8.86 1.54
N ALA A 70 -1.99 7.85 2.24
CA ALA A 70 -2.41 6.46 2.04
C ALA A 70 -3.92 6.28 2.27
N GLU A 71 -4.46 6.88 3.32
CA GLU A 71 -5.91 6.82 3.62
C GLU A 71 -6.76 7.57 2.58
N TRP A 72 -6.26 8.68 2.04
CA TRP A 72 -6.94 9.37 0.94
C TRP A 72 -6.98 8.52 -0.34
N ASP A 73 -5.88 7.87 -0.67
CA ASP A 73 -5.78 7.05 -1.87
C ASP A 73 -6.74 5.84 -1.76
N GLU A 74 -6.82 5.20 -0.59
CA GLU A 74 -7.79 4.14 -0.32
C GLU A 74 -9.24 4.65 -0.36
N PHE A 75 -9.52 5.81 0.24
CA PHE A 75 -10.84 6.42 0.20
C PHE A 75 -11.33 6.61 -1.25
N TYR A 76 -10.48 7.12 -2.14
CA TYR A 76 -10.86 7.30 -3.55
C TYR A 76 -11.05 5.98 -4.29
N ARG A 77 -10.24 4.96 -3.98
CA ARG A 77 -10.39 3.62 -4.56
C ARG A 77 -11.75 3.03 -4.21
N LEU A 78 -12.16 3.11 -2.94
CA LEU A 78 -13.45 2.62 -2.46
C LEU A 78 -14.62 3.38 -3.08
N GLN A 79 -14.55 4.72 -3.13
CA GLN A 79 -15.61 5.54 -3.73
C GLN A 79 -15.81 5.25 -5.22
N ARG A 80 -14.73 5.02 -5.97
CA ARG A 80 -14.82 4.58 -7.37
C ARG A 80 -15.47 3.20 -7.47
N ALA A 81 -15.00 2.22 -6.70
CA ALA A 81 -15.52 0.86 -6.75
C ALA A 81 -17.02 0.81 -6.41
N GLU A 82 -17.45 1.58 -5.42
CA GLU A 82 -18.86 1.73 -5.02
C GLU A 82 -19.68 2.35 -6.18
N THR A 83 -19.21 3.46 -6.75
CA THR A 83 -19.90 4.11 -7.88
C THR A 83 -20.04 3.17 -9.08
N GLU A 84 -18.98 2.46 -9.44
CA GLU A 84 -19.00 1.49 -10.53
C GLU A 84 -19.95 0.33 -10.23
N GLN A 85 -20.00 -0.15 -8.98
CA GLN A 85 -20.94 -1.19 -8.58
C GLN A 85 -22.40 -0.72 -8.74
N MET A 86 -22.72 0.50 -8.31
CA MET A 86 -24.06 1.07 -8.48
C MET A 86 -24.44 1.17 -9.96
N GLN A 87 -23.52 1.61 -10.82
CA GLN A 87 -23.75 1.69 -12.27
C GLN A 87 -23.97 0.31 -12.90
N ARG A 88 -23.13 -0.69 -12.55
CA ARG A 88 -23.31 -2.06 -13.04
C ARG A 88 -24.65 -2.65 -12.62
N ASN A 89 -25.05 -2.44 -11.37
CA ASN A 89 -26.32 -2.94 -10.85
C ASN A 89 -27.52 -2.26 -11.54
N ASP A 90 -27.45 -0.95 -11.77
CA ASP A 90 -28.49 -0.21 -12.50
C ASP A 90 -28.65 -0.72 -13.95
N MET A 91 -27.54 -0.99 -14.65
CA MET A 91 -27.59 -1.63 -15.98
C MET A 91 -28.21 -3.03 -15.94
N ALA A 92 -27.86 -3.84 -14.93
CA ALA A 92 -28.41 -5.19 -14.78
C ALA A 92 -29.94 -5.18 -14.54
N ILE A 93 -30.46 -4.18 -13.81
CA ILE A 93 -31.91 -4.02 -13.60
C ILE A 93 -32.61 -3.56 -14.89
N LYS A 94 -31.98 -2.67 -15.66
CA LYS A 94 -32.56 -2.09 -16.88
C LYS A 94 -32.53 -3.02 -18.09
N THR A 95 -31.74 -4.08 -18.06
CA THR A 95 -31.67 -5.03 -19.18
C THR A 95 -32.84 -6.01 -19.08
N PRO A 96 -33.84 -5.97 -19.99
CA PRO A 96 -34.92 -6.95 -19.97
C PRO A 96 -34.33 -8.34 -20.23
N LYS A 97 -34.56 -9.28 -19.31
CA LYS A 97 -34.33 -10.70 -19.58
C LYS A 97 -35.40 -11.12 -20.58
N GLY A 98 -34.96 -11.43 -21.81
CA GLY A 98 -35.83 -11.98 -22.86
C GLY A 98 -36.43 -13.33 -22.48
#